data_AF-A0A2G9R6Y3-F1
#
_entry.id   AF-A0A2G9R6Y3-F1
#
_cell.length_a   1.000
_cell.length_b   1.000
_cell.length_c   1.000
_cell.angle_alpha   90.00
_cell.angle_beta   90.00
_cell.angle_gamma   90.00
#
_symmetry.space_group_name_H-M   'P 1'
#
loop_
_entity.id
_entity.type
_entity.pdbx_description
1 polymer ?
#
loop_
_entity_poly.entity_id
_entity_poly.type
_entity_poly.pdbx_seq_one_letter_code
_entity_poly.pdbx_strand_id
1 'polypeptide(L)'
;MGESEQVSDNYTNEEEEEESPEPETSRSRRRRFKASNMSFGEVLEMVDILKRADYDGKKAKIMAKVVKSLHRNFGVRRSKDQLRKRWSDLKLKEHEQYRKIWRVLQKSK
;
A
#
# COMPACT_ATOMS: atom_id res chain seq x y z
N MET A 1 -35.94 -41.12 6.59
CA MET A 1 -35.37 -41.16 7.95
C MET A 1 -33.88 -41.38 7.78
N GLY A 2 -32.96 -40.48 8.12
CA GLY A 2 -33.09 -39.20 8.79
C GLY A 2 -31.94 -38.28 8.40
N GLU A 3 -32.14 -37.01 8.71
CA GLU A 3 -31.31 -35.85 8.46
C GLU A 3 -30.03 -35.88 9.31
N SER A 4 -28.94 -35.25 8.86
CA SER A 4 -28.24 -34.23 9.67
C SER A 4 -27.14 -33.49 8.89
N GLU A 5 -27.19 -32.20 9.13
CA GLU A 5 -26.34 -31.07 8.80
C GLU A 5 -24.94 -31.04 9.48
N GLN A 6 -24.07 -30.18 8.90
CA GLN A 6 -23.18 -29.19 9.54
C GLN A 6 -21.71 -29.53 9.96
N VAL A 7 -20.81 -28.73 9.34
CA VAL A 7 -19.77 -27.84 9.94
C VAL A 7 -18.51 -28.45 10.58
N SER A 8 -17.34 -28.17 9.99
CA SER A 8 -16.36 -27.18 10.52
C SER A 8 -15.03 -27.21 9.77
N ASP A 9 -14.43 -26.02 9.68
CA ASP A 9 -13.24 -25.61 8.95
C ASP A 9 -11.95 -26.36 9.33
N ASN A 10 -10.99 -26.42 8.40
CA ASN A 10 -9.56 -26.19 8.69
C ASN A 10 -8.82 -25.98 7.36
N TYR A 11 -8.82 -24.75 6.85
CA TYR A 11 -7.81 -24.31 5.88
C TYR A 11 -6.49 -24.22 6.66
N THR A 12 -5.65 -25.24 6.53
CA THR A 12 -4.29 -25.25 7.07
C THR A 12 -3.54 -24.06 6.49
N ASN A 13 -3.38 -23.03 7.32
CA ASN A 13 -2.46 -21.93 7.09
C ASN A 13 -1.05 -22.51 7.33
N GLU A 14 -0.44 -23.00 6.26
CA GLU A 14 0.98 -23.37 6.26
C GLU A 14 1.78 -22.07 6.38
N GLU A 15 2.03 -21.68 7.64
CA GLU A 15 3.05 -20.71 8.00
C GLU A 15 4.40 -21.34 7.68
N GLU A 16 4.92 -21.08 6.48
CA GLU A 16 6.33 -21.28 6.18
C GLU A 16 7.18 -20.33 7.05
N GLU A 17 7.71 -20.93 8.11
CA GLU A 17 8.99 -20.72 8.76
C GLU A 17 9.98 -19.88 7.92
N GLU A 18 10.10 -18.58 8.23
CA GLU A 18 11.32 -17.80 7.92
C GLU A 18 12.19 -17.76 9.18
N GLU A 19 13.23 -18.58 9.15
CA GLU A 19 14.39 -18.61 10.04
C GLU A 19 15.01 -17.20 10.16
N SER A 20 14.89 -16.61 11.34
CA SER A 20 15.45 -15.29 11.69
C SER A 20 16.88 -15.44 12.20
N PRO A 21 17.90 -14.83 11.57
CA PRO A 21 19.23 -14.76 12.17
C PRO A 21 19.26 -13.70 13.29
N GLU A 22 19.75 -14.08 14.47
CA GLU A 22 19.81 -13.24 15.68
C GLU A 22 20.66 -11.96 15.50
N PRO A 23 20.27 -10.82 16.12
CA PRO A 23 20.98 -9.55 15.97
C PRO A 23 22.05 -9.34 17.05
N GLU A 24 23.32 -9.49 16.67
CA GLU A 24 24.47 -9.03 17.47
C GLU A 24 24.72 -7.51 17.31
N THR A 25 25.15 -6.91 18.41
CA THR A 25 25.05 -5.48 18.75
C THR A 25 25.81 -4.50 17.84
N SER A 26 25.23 -3.31 17.55
CA SER A 26 26.03 -2.07 17.45
C SER A 26 25.23 -0.76 17.35
N ARG A 27 25.82 0.24 18.04
CA ARG A 27 25.35 1.58 18.37
C ARG A 27 24.81 2.44 17.21
N SER A 28 23.84 3.27 17.59
CA SER A 28 23.65 4.65 17.11
C SER A 28 23.45 4.87 15.60
N ARG A 29 22.19 4.89 15.21
CA ARG A 29 21.62 6.11 14.61
C ARG A 29 20.11 5.98 14.63
N ARG A 30 19.44 6.86 15.37
CA ARG A 30 18.02 7.17 15.18
C ARG A 30 17.87 7.68 13.74
N ARG A 31 17.82 6.76 12.77
CA ARG A 31 17.49 7.06 11.38
C ARG A 31 16.08 7.59 11.45
N ARG A 32 15.92 8.91 11.47
CA ARG A 32 14.67 9.53 11.03
C ARG A 32 14.37 8.81 9.72
N PHE A 33 13.27 8.06 9.68
CA PHE A 33 12.83 7.36 8.48
C PHE A 33 12.73 8.44 7.40
N LYS A 34 13.79 8.57 6.59
CA LYS A 34 13.81 9.43 5.42
C LYS A 34 12.70 8.82 4.59
N ALA A 35 11.58 9.53 4.48
CA ALA A 35 10.45 9.09 3.68
C ALA A 35 11.01 8.90 2.29
N SER A 36 11.40 7.67 1.96
CA SER A 36 12.13 7.42 0.73
C SER A 36 11.22 7.92 -0.39
N ASN A 37 11.76 8.80 -1.22
CA ASN A 37 11.10 9.18 -2.45
C ASN A 37 10.94 7.89 -3.25
N MET A 38 9.69 7.45 -3.40
CA MET A 38 9.38 6.37 -4.33
C MET A 38 9.78 6.86 -5.70
N SER A 39 10.46 5.99 -6.43
CA SER A 39 10.73 6.20 -7.85
C SER A 39 9.41 6.34 -8.60
N PHE A 40 9.47 7.02 -9.75
CA PHE A 40 8.29 7.20 -10.60
C PHE A 40 7.69 5.85 -11.03
N GLY A 41 8.53 4.84 -11.31
CA GLY A 41 8.08 3.48 -11.62
C GLY A 41 7.29 2.83 -10.48
N GLU A 42 7.77 2.93 -9.22
CA GLU A 42 7.03 2.41 -8.05
C GLU A 42 5.66 3.11 -7.90
N VAL A 43 5.59 4.42 -8.15
CA VAL A 43 4.34 5.19 -8.06
C VAL A 43 3.36 4.77 -9.16
N LEU A 44 3.84 4.58 -10.39
CA LEU A 44 3.00 4.16 -11.51
C LEU A 44 2.42 2.77 -11.29
N GLU A 45 3.24 1.81 -10.87
CA GLU A 45 2.81 0.44 -10.56
C GLU A 45 1.73 0.45 -9.48
N MET A 46 1.92 1.25 -8.43
CA MET A 46 0.92 1.43 -7.39
C MET A 46 -0.39 1.98 -7.94
N VAL A 47 -0.34 3.05 -8.75
CA VAL A 47 -1.53 3.68 -9.33
C VAL A 47 -2.26 2.72 -10.28
N ASP A 48 -1.53 1.94 -11.08
CA ASP A 48 -2.10 0.95 -12.00
C ASP A 48 -2.87 -0.13 -11.24
N ILE A 49 -2.28 -0.70 -10.19
CA ILE A 49 -2.93 -1.71 -9.34
C ILE A 49 -4.15 -1.14 -8.64
N LEU A 50 -4.09 0.11 -8.19
CA LEU A 50 -5.24 0.77 -7.56
C LEU A 50 -6.37 1.01 -8.56
N LYS A 51 -6.07 1.34 -9.82
CA LYS A 51 -7.07 1.52 -10.88
C LYS A 51 -7.68 0.21 -11.36
N ARG A 52 -6.85 -0.85 -11.44
CA ARG A 52 -7.28 -2.20 -11.86
C ARG A 52 -8.03 -2.96 -10.78
N ALA A 53 -7.78 -2.66 -9.51
CA ALA A 53 -8.54 -3.27 -8.43
C ALA A 53 -9.92 -2.62 -8.35
N ASP A 54 -10.96 -3.42 -8.47
CA ASP A 54 -12.32 -2.96 -8.19
C ASP A 54 -12.36 -2.35 -6.78
N TYR A 55 -12.79 -1.10 -6.71
CA TYR A 55 -12.83 -0.28 -5.50
C TYR A 55 -13.97 -0.72 -4.58
N ASP A 56 -14.08 -2.02 -4.29
CA ASP A 56 -15.03 -2.69 -3.38
C ASP A 56 -14.78 -2.31 -1.89
N GLY A 57 -14.31 -1.10 -1.60
CA GLY A 57 -14.02 -0.61 -0.25
C GLY A 57 -12.85 -1.30 0.47
N LYS A 58 -12.31 -2.42 -0.04
CA LYS A 58 -11.25 -3.22 0.60
C LYS A 58 -9.85 -2.64 0.36
N LYS A 59 -9.64 -1.39 0.76
CA LYS A 59 -8.36 -0.65 0.65
C LYS A 59 -7.18 -1.42 1.26
N ALA A 60 -7.40 -2.17 2.34
CA ALA A 60 -6.37 -3.01 2.95
C ALA A 60 -5.88 -4.14 2.03
N LYS A 61 -6.79 -4.77 1.28
CA LYS A 61 -6.48 -5.84 0.32
C LYS A 61 -5.73 -5.29 -0.89
N ILE A 62 -6.14 -4.12 -1.38
CA ILE A 62 -5.46 -3.42 -2.49
C ILE A 62 -4.03 -3.04 -2.07
N MET A 63 -3.86 -2.47 -0.88
CA MET A 63 -2.52 -2.11 -0.37
C MET A 63 -1.62 -3.35 -0.21
N ALA A 64 -2.17 -4.50 0.18
CA ALA A 64 -1.40 -5.74 0.22
C ALA A 64 -0.93 -6.20 -1.17
N LYS A 65 -1.76 -6.03 -2.21
CA LYS A 65 -1.37 -6.30 -3.60
C LYS A 65 -0.22 -5.40 -4.05
N VAL A 66 -0.30 -4.10 -3.73
CA VAL A 66 0.77 -3.13 -4.05
C VAL A 66 2.07 -3.49 -3.34
N VAL A 67 2.03 -3.84 -2.05
CA VAL A 67 3.24 -4.27 -1.33
C VAL A 67 3.86 -5.50 -2.01
N LYS A 68 3.04 -6.47 -2.40
CA LYS A 68 3.50 -7.70 -3.05
C LYS A 68 4.07 -7.44 -4.45
N SER A 69 3.47 -6.57 -5.27
CA SER A 69 3.98 -6.24 -6.60
C SER A 69 5.27 -5.42 -6.53
N LEU A 70 5.35 -4.44 -5.64
CA LEU A 70 6.54 -3.62 -5.47
C LEU A 70 7.74 -4.46 -5.05
N HIS A 71 7.53 -5.43 -4.14
CA HIS A 71 8.56 -6.38 -3.78
C HIS A 71 8.99 -7.21 -5.00
N ARG A 72 8.05 -7.79 -5.75
CA ARG A 72 8.36 -8.69 -6.88
C ARG A 72 9.01 -7.97 -8.08
N ASN A 73 8.52 -6.79 -8.43
CA ASN A 73 8.94 -6.09 -9.65
C ASN A 73 10.14 -5.16 -9.42
N PHE A 74 10.26 -4.58 -8.23
CA PHE A 74 11.30 -3.59 -7.93
C PHE A 74 12.24 -4.02 -6.79
N GLY A 75 11.99 -5.16 -6.13
CA GLY A 75 12.78 -5.60 -4.97
C GLY A 75 12.64 -4.69 -3.75
N VAL A 76 11.65 -3.78 -3.74
CA VAL A 76 11.51 -2.76 -2.71
C VAL A 76 10.52 -3.18 -1.63
N ARG A 77 10.96 -3.14 -0.37
CA ARG A 77 10.10 -3.41 0.79
C ARG A 77 9.46 -2.12 1.28
N ARG A 78 8.14 -2.01 1.12
CA ARG A 78 7.35 -0.83 1.52
C ARG A 78 6.28 -1.21 2.53
N SER A 79 6.02 -0.34 3.50
CA SER A 79 4.94 -0.54 4.44
C SER A 79 3.60 -0.08 3.84
N LYS A 80 2.51 -0.72 4.29
CA LYS A 80 1.14 -0.33 3.89
C LYS A 80 0.85 1.14 4.25
N ASP A 81 1.36 1.63 5.38
CA ASP A 81 1.13 3.01 5.80
C ASP A 81 1.90 4.03 4.98
N GLN A 82 3.11 3.70 4.52
CA GLN A 82 3.83 4.54 3.56
C GLN A 82 3.05 4.67 2.25
N LEU A 83 2.50 3.57 1.75
CA LEU A 83 1.69 3.58 0.52
C LEU A 83 0.39 4.37 0.73
N ARG A 84 -0.30 4.19 1.85
CA ARG A 84 -1.50 4.98 2.20
C ARG A 84 -1.20 6.47 2.22
N LYS A 85 -0.09 6.87 2.85
CA LYS A 85 0.34 8.28 2.89
C LYS A 85 0.62 8.81 1.49
N ARG A 86 1.42 8.09 0.69
CA ARG A 86 1.74 8.48 -0.70
C ARG A 86 0.50 8.60 -1.57
N TRP A 87 -0.44 7.68 -1.44
CA TRP A 87 -1.72 7.75 -2.16
C TRP A 87 -2.53 9.00 -1.77
N SER A 88 -2.63 9.29 -0.47
CA SER A 88 -3.30 10.50 -0.01
C SER A 88 -2.62 11.76 -0.56
N ASP A 89 -1.29 11.83 -0.55
CA ASP A 89 -0.55 12.96 -1.11
C ASP A 89 -0.80 13.13 -2.63
N LEU A 90 -0.89 12.02 -3.38
CA LEU A 90 -1.20 12.03 -4.81
C LEU A 90 -2.61 12.58 -5.09
N LYS A 91 -3.61 12.12 -4.34
CA LYS A 91 -5.00 12.62 -4.47
C LYS A 91 -5.14 14.08 -4.03
N LEU A 92 -4.38 14.51 -3.02
CA LEU A 92 -4.38 15.90 -2.57
C LEU A 92 -3.77 16.85 -3.61
N LYS A 93 -2.69 16.46 -4.28
CA LYS A 93 -2.08 17.28 -5.35
C LYS A 93 -3.06 17.54 -6.50
N GLU A 94 -3.81 16.54 -6.91
CA GLU A 94 -4.86 16.68 -7.94
C GLU A 94 -5.94 17.68 -7.48
N HIS A 95 -6.46 17.51 -6.27
CA HIS A 95 -7.46 18.43 -5.71
C HIS A 95 -6.95 19.87 -5.56
N GLU A 96 -5.70 20.05 -5.13
CA GLU A 96 -5.10 21.37 -4.97
C GLU A 96 -4.90 22.07 -6.32
N GLN A 97 -4.48 21.33 -7.35
CA GLN A 97 -4.37 21.85 -8.72
C GLN A 97 -5.73 22.32 -9.24
N TYR A 98 -6.78 21.52 -9.07
CA TYR A 98 -8.15 21.92 -9.43
C TYR A 98 -8.60 23.16 -8.65
N ARG A 99 -8.35 23.24 -7.34
CA ARG A 99 -8.64 24.44 -6.53
C ARG A 99 -7.86 25.67 -6.98
N LYS A 100 -6.62 25.49 -7.46
CA LYS A 100 -5.78 26.59 -7.92
C LYS A 100 -6.33 27.16 -9.22
N ILE A 101 -6.69 26.30 -10.17
CA ILE A 101 -7.33 26.69 -11.44
C ILE A 101 -8.67 27.38 -11.15
N TRP A 102 -9.50 26.81 -10.28
CA TRP A 102 -10.79 27.39 -9.93
C TRP A 102 -10.68 28.77 -9.26
N ARG A 103 -9.66 28.98 -8.41
CA ARG A 103 -9.36 30.30 -7.82
C ARG A 103 -8.93 31.34 -8.86
N VAL A 104 -8.19 30.94 -9.89
CA VAL A 104 -7.82 31.85 -10.99
C VAL A 104 -9.06 32.25 -11.78
N LEU A 105 -9.92 31.28 -12.13
CA LEU A 105 -11.16 31.53 -12.87
C LEU A 105 -12.15 32.42 -12.10
N GLN A 106 -12.24 32.30 -10.77
CA GLN A 106 -13.09 33.17 -9.96
C GLN A 106 -12.59 34.63 -9.88
N LYS A 107 -11.28 34.88 -10.04
CA LYS A 107 -10.70 36.21 -9.93
C LYS A 107 -10.73 37.01 -11.24
N SER A 108 -11.13 36.40 -12.35
CA SER A 108 -11.26 37.04 -13.67
C SER A 108 -12.68 37.53 -13.96
N LYS A 109 -13.47 37.79 -12.92
CA LYS A 109 -14.83 38.36 -13.00
C LYS A 109 -14.85 39.76 -12.41
#